data_AF-A0AA88YCY5-F1
#
_entry.id   AF-A0AA88YCY5-F1
#
_cell.length_a   1.000
_cell.length_b   1.000
_cell.length_c   1.000
_cell.angle_alpha   90.00
_cell.angle_beta   90.00
_cell.angle_gamma   90.00
#
_symmetry.space_group_name_H-M   'P 1'
#
loop_
_entity.id
_entity.type
_entity.pdbx_description
1 polymer ?
#
loop_
_entity_poly.entity_id
_entity_poly.type
_entity_poly.pdbx_seq_one_letter_code
_entity_poly.pdbx_strand_id
1 'polypeptide(L)'
;MYNVRVVLLVEFVDSTQTGSRRNGQLHLDTPTNQISKCRWPFLRLADRMQRKQYLFSERTVDFILSALKDLQITHVLCVGAPRIHETIQNLHTEGSYMDSMLLDLDTRYMQFYSEEKFYKYNMFNNHFFGRNEEALDKFLTLSQGKNVIMVTDPPFGGMVQALAESVKKFKIRYSELNADFCNNNELPVLWFFPYFMEPKMKEYLPDFSMLDYKVDYNNHLLYKEGKKERGSPVRIFTNVEPSKVIHPNAEGYWYCDVCKRYSAKENLHCDICGVCPSKDGRTYRHCYDCERCVKPNKVHCKTCGRCDFPDHKCGVTPTGCHICGNLEHKRRDCPQKDRKQDRLAMKRIDGADRWMCRRWGKVITGKAPGLLMIEEI
;
A
#
# COMPACT_ATOMS: atom_id res chain seq x y z
N MET A 1 -40.78 -42.27 -16.62
CA MET A 1 -40.10 -41.15 -15.94
C MET A 1 -38.82 -41.68 -15.31
N TYR A 2 -37.71 -41.63 -16.04
CA TYR A 2 -36.37 -41.91 -15.52
C TYR A 2 -35.62 -40.59 -15.56
N ASN A 3 -35.39 -39.99 -14.41
CA ASN A 3 -34.64 -38.74 -14.30
C ASN A 3 -33.14 -39.05 -14.35
N VAL A 4 -32.52 -38.65 -15.46
CA VAL A 4 -31.08 -38.66 -15.67
C VAL A 4 -30.46 -37.59 -14.78
N ARG A 5 -29.61 -38.01 -13.84
CA ARG A 5 -28.71 -37.11 -13.10
C ARG A 5 -27.53 -36.75 -14.01
N VAL A 6 -27.48 -35.51 -14.47
CA VAL A 6 -26.26 -34.94 -15.06
C VAL A 6 -25.45 -34.32 -13.92
N VAL A 7 -24.34 -34.96 -13.58
CA VAL A 7 -23.33 -34.43 -12.65
C VAL A 7 -22.36 -33.60 -13.48
N LEU A 8 -22.45 -32.27 -13.38
CA LEU A 8 -21.41 -31.37 -13.89
C LEU A 8 -20.49 -30.98 -12.73
N LEU A 9 -19.40 -31.74 -12.60
CA LEU A 9 -18.21 -31.34 -11.87
C LEU A 9 -17.54 -30.20 -12.67
N VAL A 10 -17.51 -28.98 -12.12
CA VAL A 10 -16.58 -27.95 -12.61
C VAL A 10 -15.41 -27.90 -11.63
N GLU A 11 -14.52 -28.88 -11.80
CA GLU A 11 -13.13 -28.82 -11.36
C GLU A 11 -12.31 -28.34 -12.57
N PHE A 12 -11.61 -27.20 -12.46
CA PHE A 12 -10.48 -26.95 -13.36
C PHE A 12 -9.29 -27.76 -12.85
N VAL A 13 -9.33 -29.06 -13.15
CA VAL A 13 -8.21 -29.99 -13.00
C VAL A 13 -7.67 -30.24 -14.40
N ASP A 14 -6.42 -29.85 -14.63
CA ASP A 14 -5.65 -30.31 -15.79
C ASP A 14 -5.62 -31.85 -15.77
N SER A 15 -5.98 -32.48 -16.88
CA SER A 15 -6.43 -33.88 -16.97
C SER A 15 -5.33 -34.93 -16.79
N THR A 16 -4.26 -34.66 -16.03
CA THR A 16 -3.12 -35.58 -15.88
C THR A 16 -2.64 -35.86 -14.45
N GLN A 17 -3.32 -35.38 -13.40
CA GLN A 17 -2.94 -35.73 -12.02
C GLN A 17 -4.14 -36.11 -11.13
N THR A 18 -4.54 -37.38 -11.16
CA THR A 18 -5.43 -37.97 -10.16
C THR A 18 -4.61 -38.68 -9.08
N GLY A 19 -4.55 -38.10 -7.88
CA GLY A 19 -3.85 -38.69 -6.74
C GLY A 19 -4.33 -38.15 -5.39
N SER A 20 -5.47 -38.66 -4.92
CA SER A 20 -5.92 -38.72 -3.52
C SER A 20 -6.10 -37.39 -2.75
N ARG A 21 -7.35 -36.99 -2.49
CA ARG A 21 -7.74 -36.30 -1.23
C ARG A 21 -9.22 -36.51 -0.92
N ARG A 22 -9.48 -36.88 0.35
CA ARG A 22 -10.78 -37.28 0.92
C ARG A 22 -11.61 -36.07 1.37
N ASN A 23 -12.91 -36.19 1.16
CA ASN A 23 -14.08 -35.66 1.89
C ASN A 23 -13.90 -34.37 2.71
N GLY A 24 -14.35 -33.26 2.13
CA GLY A 24 -14.90 -32.11 2.85
C GLY A 24 -16.12 -31.60 2.08
N GLN A 25 -17.32 -31.90 2.57
CA GLN A 25 -18.58 -31.51 1.92
C GLN A 25 -18.88 -30.05 2.31
N LEU A 26 -18.67 -29.12 1.38
CA LEU A 26 -19.13 -27.73 1.48
C LEU A 26 -20.33 -27.56 0.55
N HIS A 27 -21.53 -27.53 1.13
CA HIS A 27 -22.75 -27.10 0.43
C HIS A 27 -22.72 -25.57 0.30
N LEU A 28 -22.59 -25.07 -0.92
CA LEU A 28 -22.89 -23.68 -1.28
C LEU A 28 -23.64 -23.69 -2.61
N ASP A 29 -24.96 -23.59 -2.54
CA ASP A 29 -25.78 -23.24 -3.70
C ASP A 29 -25.57 -21.75 -3.99
N THR A 30 -24.60 -21.43 -4.85
CA THR A 30 -24.41 -20.06 -5.35
C THR A 30 -24.83 -19.96 -6.80
N PRO A 31 -25.79 -19.07 -7.15
CA PRO A 31 -26.16 -18.82 -8.54
C PRO A 31 -24.96 -18.30 -9.33
N THR A 32 -24.82 -18.75 -10.57
CA THR A 32 -23.77 -18.41 -11.55
C THR A 32 -23.53 -16.89 -11.71
N ASN A 33 -24.50 -16.05 -11.35
CA ASN A 33 -24.40 -14.58 -11.39
C ASN A 33 -23.55 -13.93 -10.29
N GLN A 34 -23.12 -14.65 -9.24
CA GLN A 34 -22.21 -14.09 -8.23
C GLN A 34 -20.73 -14.20 -8.62
N ILE A 35 -20.38 -15.23 -9.41
CA ILE A 35 -19.02 -15.44 -9.93
C ILE A 35 -18.64 -14.32 -10.91
N SER A 36 -19.61 -13.75 -11.62
CA SER A 36 -19.40 -12.70 -12.61
C SER A 36 -19.29 -11.29 -12.03
N LYS A 37 -19.85 -10.99 -10.85
CA LYS A 37 -19.93 -9.62 -10.33
C LYS A 37 -19.00 -9.30 -9.16
N CYS A 38 -18.59 -10.28 -8.36
CA CYS A 38 -17.68 -10.06 -7.23
C CYS A 38 -16.89 -11.34 -6.98
N ARG A 39 -15.61 -11.35 -7.37
CA ARG A 39 -14.73 -12.53 -7.22
C ARG A 39 -14.17 -12.65 -5.78
N TRP A 40 -14.42 -11.63 -4.96
CA TRP A 40 -14.00 -11.46 -3.57
C TRP A 40 -14.45 -12.48 -2.51
N PRO A 41 -15.69 -12.99 -2.51
CA PRO A 41 -16.11 -13.95 -1.50
C PRO A 41 -15.24 -15.21 -1.56
N PHE A 42 -14.82 -15.61 -2.76
CA PHE A 42 -14.01 -16.80 -3.01
C PHE A 42 -12.59 -16.68 -2.45
N LEU A 43 -11.95 -15.52 -2.62
CA LEU A 43 -10.58 -15.27 -2.12
C LEU A 43 -10.51 -15.02 -0.60
N ARG A 44 -11.61 -14.60 0.04
CA ARG A 44 -11.67 -14.39 1.51
C ARG A 44 -11.67 -15.69 2.32
N LEU A 45 -12.21 -16.77 1.76
CA LEU A 45 -12.37 -18.04 2.49
C LEU A 45 -11.05 -18.79 2.71
N ALA A 46 -10.00 -18.46 1.94
CA ALA A 46 -8.78 -19.27 1.90
C ALA A 46 -7.67 -18.86 2.87
N ASP A 47 -7.74 -17.71 3.57
CA ASP A 47 -6.61 -17.30 4.43
C ASP A 47 -7.01 -16.44 5.63
N ARG A 48 -7.15 -17.09 6.81
CA ARG A 48 -7.26 -16.40 8.11
C ARG A 48 -5.90 -16.10 8.75
N MET A 49 -4.77 -16.54 8.17
CA MET A 49 -3.51 -16.61 8.93
C MET A 49 -2.27 -16.02 8.26
N GLN A 50 -2.21 -15.74 6.95
CA GLN A 50 -0.91 -15.39 6.33
C GLN A 50 -0.83 -14.17 5.40
N ARG A 51 -1.93 -13.53 4.98
CA ARG A 51 -1.85 -12.31 4.17
C ARG A 51 -2.71 -11.18 4.74
N LYS A 52 -2.06 -10.16 5.32
CA LYS A 52 -2.73 -8.91 5.78
C LYS A 52 -3.10 -8.03 4.58
N GLN A 53 -3.95 -8.54 3.70
CA GLN A 53 -4.49 -7.75 2.59
C GLN A 53 -5.59 -6.85 3.15
N TYR A 54 -5.37 -5.55 3.21
CA TYR A 54 -6.42 -4.60 3.55
C TYR A 54 -7.26 -4.35 2.30
N LEU A 55 -8.58 -4.36 2.44
CA LEU A 55 -9.50 -4.14 1.32
C LEU A 55 -10.12 -2.77 1.47
N PHE A 56 -9.93 -1.90 0.48
CA PHE A 56 -10.57 -0.58 0.44
C PHE A 56 -12.08 -0.69 0.67
N SER A 57 -12.67 0.31 1.33
CA SER A 57 -14.12 0.45 1.41
C SER A 57 -14.71 0.79 0.04
N GLU A 58 -16.01 0.55 -0.17
CA GLU A 58 -16.68 0.92 -1.43
C GLU A 58 -16.59 2.43 -1.68
N ARG A 59 -16.88 3.22 -0.64
CA ARG A 59 -16.70 4.68 -0.64
C ARG A 59 -15.30 5.12 -1.08
N THR A 60 -14.25 4.47 -0.56
CA THR A 60 -12.85 4.75 -0.96
C THR A 60 -12.63 4.42 -2.43
N VAL A 61 -13.15 3.29 -2.92
CA VAL A 61 -13.04 2.88 -4.32
C VAL A 61 -13.76 3.88 -5.23
N ASP A 62 -14.99 4.27 -4.88
CA ASP A 62 -15.79 5.23 -5.64
C ASP A 62 -15.09 6.59 -5.75
N PHE A 63 -14.50 7.05 -4.65
CA PHE A 63 -13.67 8.26 -4.65
C PHE A 63 -12.48 8.13 -5.60
N ILE A 64 -11.73 7.03 -5.52
CA ILE A 64 -10.55 6.82 -6.38
C ILE A 64 -10.98 6.82 -7.85
N LEU A 65 -12.03 6.09 -8.22
CA LEU A 65 -12.51 6.04 -9.61
C LEU A 65 -12.99 7.41 -10.10
N SER A 66 -13.67 8.18 -9.25
CA SER A 66 -14.10 9.54 -9.57
C SER A 66 -12.89 10.45 -9.82
N ALA A 67 -11.89 10.41 -8.93
CA ALA A 67 -10.67 11.19 -9.07
C ALA A 67 -9.88 10.80 -10.35
N LEU A 68 -9.80 9.51 -10.66
CA LEU A 68 -9.16 9.03 -11.90
C LEU A 68 -9.90 9.54 -13.15
N LYS A 69 -11.24 9.56 -13.12
CA LYS A 69 -12.06 10.11 -14.20
C LYS A 69 -11.83 11.62 -14.38
N ASP A 70 -11.81 12.39 -13.30
CA ASP A 70 -11.56 13.84 -13.34
C ASP A 70 -10.16 14.16 -13.87
N LEU A 71 -9.17 13.30 -13.56
CA LEU A 71 -7.81 13.36 -14.11
C LEU A 71 -7.70 12.83 -15.55
N GLN A 72 -8.81 12.41 -16.17
CA GLN A 72 -8.86 11.84 -17.53
C GLN A 72 -7.99 10.59 -17.71
N ILE A 73 -7.76 9.84 -16.63
CA ILE A 73 -7.01 8.59 -16.66
C ILE A 73 -7.83 7.52 -17.38
N THR A 74 -7.18 6.81 -18.29
CA THR A 74 -7.75 5.70 -19.06
C THR A 74 -7.10 4.36 -18.70
N HIS A 75 -5.85 4.37 -18.20
CA HIS A 75 -5.11 3.13 -17.89
C HIS A 75 -4.54 3.17 -16.46
N VAL A 76 -4.88 2.17 -15.66
CA VAL A 76 -4.50 2.10 -14.24
C VAL A 76 -3.64 0.88 -13.95
N LEU A 77 -2.36 1.09 -13.65
CA LEU A 77 -1.46 0.05 -13.13
C LEU A 77 -1.68 -0.13 -11.63
N CYS A 78 -2.38 -1.19 -11.24
CA CYS A 78 -2.67 -1.52 -9.85
C CYS A 78 -1.56 -2.39 -9.26
N VAL A 79 -0.80 -1.88 -8.30
CA VAL A 79 0.28 -2.61 -7.62
C VAL A 79 -0.12 -2.94 -6.18
N GLY A 80 -0.47 -4.20 -5.93
CA GLY A 80 -1.04 -4.61 -4.64
C GLY A 80 -2.41 -3.99 -4.32
N ALA A 81 -3.10 -3.46 -5.33
CA ALA A 81 -4.40 -2.80 -5.21
C ALA A 81 -5.52 -3.56 -5.96
N PRO A 82 -5.73 -4.86 -5.68
CA PRO A 82 -6.64 -5.69 -6.47
C PRO A 82 -8.08 -5.16 -6.44
N ARG A 83 -8.51 -4.47 -5.36
CA ARG A 83 -9.89 -3.97 -5.28
C ARG A 83 -10.22 -2.90 -6.31
N ILE A 84 -9.24 -2.06 -6.61
CA ILE A 84 -9.36 -1.06 -7.66
C ILE A 84 -9.39 -1.76 -9.03
N HIS A 85 -8.46 -2.70 -9.25
CA HIS A 85 -8.41 -3.48 -10.49
C HIS A 85 -9.74 -4.17 -10.81
N GLU A 86 -10.27 -4.97 -9.88
CA GLU A 86 -11.54 -5.69 -10.06
C GLU A 86 -12.72 -4.76 -10.38
N THR A 87 -12.79 -3.62 -9.69
CA THR A 87 -13.89 -2.66 -9.93
C THR A 87 -13.76 -2.02 -11.32
N ILE A 88 -12.53 -1.67 -11.74
CA ILE A 88 -12.28 -1.17 -13.10
C ILE A 88 -12.62 -2.24 -14.14
N GLN A 89 -12.20 -3.49 -13.96
CA GLN A 89 -12.48 -4.56 -14.91
C GLN A 89 -13.98 -4.83 -15.06
N ASN A 90 -14.74 -4.82 -13.96
CA ASN A 90 -16.19 -4.97 -14.01
C ASN A 90 -16.83 -3.81 -14.79
N LEU A 91 -16.49 -2.56 -14.47
CA LEU A 91 -17.00 -1.39 -15.20
C LEU A 91 -16.58 -1.41 -16.67
N HIS A 92 -15.38 -1.88 -16.99
CA HIS A 92 -14.88 -2.02 -18.35
C HIS A 92 -15.74 -2.99 -19.15
N THR A 93 -16.10 -4.14 -18.57
CA THR A 93 -17.05 -5.08 -19.22
C THR A 93 -18.45 -4.51 -19.40
N GLU A 94 -18.83 -3.52 -18.59
CA GLU A 94 -20.08 -2.76 -18.72
C GLU A 94 -19.97 -1.57 -19.69
N GLY A 95 -18.83 -1.39 -20.37
CA GLY A 95 -18.61 -0.36 -21.39
C GLY A 95 -17.82 0.87 -20.93
N SER A 96 -17.23 0.85 -19.73
CA SER A 96 -16.34 1.92 -19.28
C SER A 96 -15.05 1.97 -20.12
N TYR A 97 -14.59 3.19 -20.40
CA TYR A 97 -13.37 3.43 -21.16
C TYR A 97 -12.09 3.14 -20.37
N MET A 98 -12.18 3.04 -19.05
CA MET A 98 -11.01 2.83 -18.18
C MET A 98 -10.66 1.35 -18.09
N ASP A 99 -9.37 1.04 -18.18
CA ASP A 99 -8.82 -0.31 -18.10
C ASP A 99 -7.68 -0.38 -17.06
N SER A 100 -7.34 -1.59 -16.62
CA SER A 100 -6.32 -1.79 -15.59
C SER A 100 -5.54 -3.10 -15.72
N MET A 101 -4.31 -3.08 -15.20
CA MET A 101 -3.45 -4.25 -15.03
C MET A 101 -3.09 -4.39 -13.55
N LEU A 102 -3.08 -5.62 -13.03
CA LEU A 102 -2.77 -5.93 -11.63
C LEU A 102 -1.39 -6.60 -11.48
N LEU A 103 -0.54 -5.98 -10.68
CA LEU A 103 0.71 -6.57 -10.18
C LEU A 103 0.53 -6.94 -8.71
N ASP A 104 0.48 -8.23 -8.40
CA ASP A 104 0.32 -8.72 -7.02
C ASP A 104 1.18 -9.95 -6.75
N LEU A 105 1.54 -10.19 -5.49
CA LEU A 105 2.24 -11.40 -5.08
C LEU A 105 1.29 -12.60 -5.01
N ASP A 106 -0.02 -12.33 -4.88
CA ASP A 106 -1.04 -13.34 -4.71
C ASP A 106 -1.41 -14.04 -6.02
N THR A 107 -0.85 -15.23 -6.23
CA THR A 107 -1.09 -16.05 -7.42
C THR A 107 -2.53 -16.53 -7.60
N ARG A 108 -3.41 -16.36 -6.61
CA ARG A 108 -4.81 -16.77 -6.77
C ARG A 108 -5.53 -15.92 -7.83
N TYR A 109 -5.09 -14.68 -8.04
CA TYR A 109 -5.60 -13.83 -9.12
C TYR A 109 -5.27 -14.35 -10.53
N MET A 110 -4.24 -15.21 -10.68
CA MET A 110 -3.91 -15.84 -11.97
C MET A 110 -5.03 -16.74 -12.51
N GLN A 111 -5.93 -17.21 -11.63
CA GLN A 111 -7.07 -18.04 -12.04
C GLN A 111 -8.19 -17.21 -12.67
N PHE A 112 -8.15 -15.89 -12.48
CA PHE A 112 -9.22 -14.97 -12.85
C PHE A 112 -8.87 -14.05 -14.02
N TYR A 113 -7.57 -13.87 -14.28
CA TYR A 113 -7.04 -12.87 -15.20
C TYR A 113 -6.02 -13.49 -16.15
N SER A 114 -6.03 -13.03 -17.41
CA SER A 114 -5.01 -13.40 -18.40
C SER A 114 -3.66 -12.76 -18.05
N GLU A 115 -2.61 -13.20 -18.74
CA GLU A 115 -1.25 -12.65 -18.61
C GLU A 115 -1.16 -11.15 -18.96
N GLU A 116 -2.15 -10.62 -19.71
CA GLU A 116 -2.25 -9.20 -20.04
C GLU A 116 -2.91 -8.36 -18.92
N LYS A 117 -3.59 -9.00 -17.97
CA LYS A 117 -4.33 -8.32 -16.89
C LYS A 117 -3.74 -8.57 -15.51
N PHE A 118 -2.94 -9.62 -15.35
CA PHE A 118 -2.31 -9.94 -14.09
C PHE A 118 -0.87 -10.39 -14.26
N TYR A 119 0.02 -9.89 -13.40
CA TYR A 119 1.38 -10.39 -13.29
C TYR A 119 1.76 -10.65 -11.84
N LYS A 120 2.40 -11.80 -11.60
CA LYS A 120 2.93 -12.14 -10.28
C LYS A 120 4.17 -11.29 -10.00
N TYR A 121 4.07 -10.38 -9.03
CA TYR A 121 5.09 -9.36 -8.78
C TYR A 121 5.36 -9.19 -7.28
N ASN A 122 6.63 -8.96 -6.93
CA ASN A 122 7.03 -8.58 -5.57
C ASN A 122 7.52 -7.13 -5.54
N MET A 123 6.72 -6.28 -4.90
CA MET A 123 6.97 -4.84 -4.73
C MET A 123 8.13 -4.48 -3.80
N PHE A 124 8.67 -5.42 -3.01
CA PHE A 124 9.80 -5.12 -2.12
C PHE A 124 11.15 -5.17 -2.82
N ASN A 125 11.28 -6.00 -3.84
CA ASN A 125 12.54 -6.18 -4.57
C ASN A 125 12.38 -5.89 -6.06
N ASN A 126 11.24 -5.36 -6.48
CA ASN A 126 10.87 -5.13 -7.87
C ASN A 126 11.06 -6.37 -8.75
N HIS A 127 10.63 -7.54 -8.25
CA HIS A 127 10.82 -8.81 -8.95
C HIS A 127 9.55 -9.29 -9.64
N PHE A 128 9.67 -9.51 -10.94
CA PHE A 128 8.64 -10.08 -11.81
C PHE A 128 8.84 -11.59 -11.89
N PHE A 129 7.84 -12.37 -11.50
CA PHE A 129 7.88 -13.83 -11.62
C PHE A 129 7.27 -14.25 -12.96
N GLY A 130 8.12 -14.54 -13.95
CA GLY A 130 7.71 -14.92 -15.31
C GLY A 130 8.72 -14.41 -16.34
N ARG A 131 8.45 -14.62 -17.63
CA ARG A 131 9.35 -14.19 -18.72
C ARG A 131 8.81 -13.05 -19.60
N ASN A 132 7.61 -12.54 -19.32
CA ASN A 132 6.92 -11.63 -20.24
C ASN A 132 6.63 -10.27 -19.61
N GLU A 133 7.69 -9.49 -19.37
CA GLU A 133 7.54 -8.08 -18.96
C GLU A 133 7.08 -7.17 -20.13
N GLU A 134 7.00 -7.70 -21.36
CA GLU A 134 6.56 -6.97 -22.56
C GLU A 134 5.11 -6.50 -22.44
N ALA A 135 4.24 -7.28 -21.79
CA ALA A 135 2.85 -6.88 -21.55
C ALA A 135 2.76 -5.62 -20.67
N LEU A 136 3.64 -5.50 -19.67
CA LEU A 136 3.74 -4.30 -18.84
C LEU A 136 4.24 -3.11 -19.64
N ASP A 137 5.26 -3.30 -20.49
CA ASP A 137 5.79 -2.23 -21.34
C ASP A 137 4.75 -1.72 -22.33
N LYS A 138 4.01 -2.64 -22.96
CA LYS A 138 2.85 -2.31 -23.80
C LYS A 138 1.84 -1.51 -23.01
N PHE A 139 1.48 -1.95 -21.80
CA PHE A 139 0.52 -1.24 -20.95
C PHE A 139 0.98 0.19 -20.60
N LEU A 140 2.26 0.37 -20.25
CA LEU A 140 2.85 1.66 -19.88
C LEU A 140 3.02 2.63 -21.07
N THR A 141 2.99 2.11 -22.30
CA THR A 141 3.10 2.91 -23.54
C THR A 141 1.75 3.12 -24.22
N LEU A 142 0.66 2.52 -23.71
CA LEU A 142 -0.69 2.76 -24.22
C LEU A 142 -1.00 4.25 -24.24
N SER A 143 -1.72 4.69 -25.27
CA SER A 143 -2.03 6.10 -25.51
C SER A 143 -0.77 7.00 -25.55
N GLN A 144 0.37 6.48 -26.01
CA GLN A 144 1.67 7.17 -26.01
C GLN A 144 2.09 7.60 -24.60
N GLY A 145 1.83 6.73 -23.62
CA GLY A 145 2.03 6.97 -22.19
C GLY A 145 1.02 7.94 -21.56
N LYS A 146 0.19 8.64 -22.33
CA LYS A 146 -0.78 9.60 -21.78
C LYS A 146 -1.86 8.86 -21.01
N ASN A 147 -2.42 9.52 -20.00
CA ASN A 147 -3.56 9.04 -19.23
C ASN A 147 -3.32 7.68 -18.52
N VAL A 148 -2.05 7.37 -18.24
CA VAL A 148 -1.60 6.21 -17.43
C VAL A 148 -1.32 6.69 -16.01
N ILE A 149 -1.71 5.91 -15.00
CA ILE A 149 -1.38 6.14 -13.59
C ILE A 149 -1.05 4.84 -12.88
N MET A 150 -0.18 4.91 -11.87
CA MET A 150 0.07 3.81 -10.95
C MET A 150 -0.70 4.01 -9.64
N VAL A 151 -1.36 2.96 -9.16
CA VAL A 151 -2.12 2.93 -7.89
C VAL A 151 -1.49 1.84 -7.03
N THR A 152 -0.94 2.18 -5.87
CA THR A 152 -0.19 1.24 -5.02
C THR A 152 -0.63 1.24 -3.56
N ASP A 153 -1.00 0.06 -3.04
CA ASP A 153 -1.41 -0.16 -1.64
C ASP A 153 -0.47 -1.18 -0.96
N PRO A 154 0.78 -0.78 -0.66
CA PRO A 154 1.77 -1.70 -0.13
C PRO A 154 1.53 -2.02 1.36
N PRO A 155 2.04 -3.16 1.86
CA PRO A 155 1.92 -3.52 3.27
C PRO A 155 2.64 -2.52 4.18
N PHE A 156 1.89 -1.91 5.11
CA PHE A 156 2.38 -0.83 5.99
C PHE A 156 3.55 -1.21 6.92
N GLY A 157 3.72 -2.50 7.23
CA GLY A 157 4.81 -3.01 8.07
C GLY A 157 6.13 -3.22 7.31
N GLY A 158 6.14 -2.99 6.00
CA GLY A 158 7.29 -3.17 5.14
C GLY A 158 8.37 -2.10 5.27
N MET A 159 9.54 -2.37 4.70
CA MET A 159 10.61 -1.37 4.56
C MET A 159 10.23 -0.33 3.51
N VAL A 160 9.79 0.85 3.96
CA VAL A 160 9.35 1.98 3.09
C VAL A 160 10.38 2.31 2.01
N GLN A 161 11.67 2.28 2.35
CA GLN A 161 12.75 2.52 1.39
C GLN A 161 12.69 1.56 0.20
N ALA A 162 12.53 0.25 0.44
CA ALA A 162 12.49 -0.74 -0.63
C ALA A 162 11.27 -0.60 -1.55
N LEU A 163 10.13 -0.22 -0.98
CA LEU A 163 8.93 0.10 -1.73
C LEU A 163 9.14 1.36 -2.58
N ALA A 164 9.78 2.39 -2.01
CA ALA A 164 10.07 3.63 -2.72
C ALA A 164 11.04 3.42 -3.88
N GLU A 165 12.07 2.59 -3.69
CA GLU A 165 12.98 2.18 -4.78
C GLU A 165 12.24 1.44 -5.91
N SER A 166 11.24 0.63 -5.59
CA SER A 166 10.42 -0.03 -6.61
C SER A 166 9.56 0.96 -7.39
N VAL A 167 8.95 1.95 -6.73
CA VAL A 167 8.22 3.03 -7.39
C VAL A 167 9.15 3.85 -8.29
N LYS A 168 10.36 4.21 -7.82
CA LYS A 168 11.36 4.90 -8.65
C LYS A 168 11.71 4.11 -9.91
N LYS A 169 11.87 2.79 -9.81
CA LYS A 169 12.11 1.93 -10.98
C LYS A 169 10.96 1.97 -11.99
N PHE A 170 9.71 2.00 -11.55
CA PHE A 170 8.57 2.20 -12.46
C PHE A 170 8.60 3.58 -13.11
N LYS A 171 8.92 4.65 -12.36
CA LYS A 171 9.04 6.01 -12.90
C LYS A 171 10.13 6.10 -13.97
N ILE A 172 11.31 5.51 -13.72
CA ILE A 172 12.42 5.43 -14.67
C ILE A 172 12.00 4.65 -15.92
N ARG A 173 11.50 3.42 -15.75
CA ARG A 173 11.05 2.57 -16.86
C ARG A 173 10.01 3.27 -17.73
N TYR A 174 9.01 3.91 -17.11
CA TYR A 174 7.98 4.66 -17.83
C TYR A 174 8.59 5.83 -18.62
N SER A 175 9.54 6.56 -18.04
CA SER A 175 10.24 7.65 -18.73
C SER A 175 11.06 7.16 -19.91
N GLU A 176 11.75 6.03 -19.78
CA GLU A 176 12.54 5.42 -20.86
C GLU A 176 11.65 4.96 -22.01
N LEU A 177 10.54 4.28 -21.71
CA LEU A 177 9.58 3.78 -22.70
C LEU A 177 8.84 4.89 -23.45
N ASN A 178 8.67 6.07 -22.83
CA ASN A 178 7.90 7.17 -23.39
C ASN A 178 8.76 8.39 -23.78
N ALA A 179 10.09 8.24 -23.82
CA ALA A 179 11.02 9.32 -24.12
C ALA A 179 10.73 9.99 -25.48
N ASP A 180 10.36 9.21 -26.49
CA ASP A 180 10.07 9.69 -27.84
C ASP A 180 8.70 10.40 -27.97
N PHE A 181 7.78 10.17 -27.02
CA PHE A 181 6.42 10.72 -27.08
C PHE A 181 6.25 12.03 -26.30
N CYS A 182 7.00 12.20 -25.22
CA CYS A 182 6.87 13.35 -24.34
C CYS A 182 8.15 13.61 -23.55
N ASN A 183 8.78 14.76 -23.80
CA ASN A 183 10.03 15.18 -23.15
C ASN A 183 9.92 15.47 -21.63
N ASN A 184 8.75 15.28 -21.00
CA ASN A 184 8.55 15.74 -19.62
C ASN A 184 7.42 15.07 -18.81
N ASN A 185 6.93 13.88 -19.18
CA ASN A 185 5.92 13.20 -18.36
C ASN A 185 6.56 12.17 -17.43
N GLU A 186 6.45 12.43 -16.14
CA GLU A 186 6.73 11.46 -15.09
C GLU A 186 5.48 10.61 -14.83
N LEU A 187 5.65 9.32 -14.53
CA LEU A 187 4.54 8.44 -14.17
C LEU A 187 3.77 9.01 -12.97
N PRO A 188 2.48 9.36 -13.11
CA PRO A 188 1.65 9.74 -11.98
C PRO A 188 1.42 8.55 -11.06
N VAL A 189 1.45 8.77 -9.74
CA VAL A 189 1.31 7.70 -8.73
C VAL A 189 0.35 8.10 -7.63
N LEU A 190 -0.56 7.21 -7.25
CA LEU A 190 -1.34 7.26 -6.00
C LEU A 190 -0.83 6.16 -5.07
N TRP A 191 -0.18 6.55 -3.98
CA TRP A 191 0.35 5.64 -2.96
C TRP A 191 -0.47 5.76 -1.67
N PHE A 192 -1.18 4.69 -1.29
CA PHE A 192 -1.93 4.60 -0.04
C PHE A 192 -1.01 4.23 1.12
N PHE A 193 -0.80 5.15 2.08
CA PHE A 193 0.11 4.90 3.20
C PHE A 193 -0.26 5.69 4.47
N PRO A 194 0.17 5.27 5.67
CA PRO A 194 -0.15 5.99 6.89
C PRO A 194 0.48 7.39 6.95
N TYR A 195 -0.29 8.41 7.35
CA TYR A 195 0.16 9.81 7.36
C TYR A 195 1.42 10.05 8.20
N PHE A 196 1.63 9.27 9.26
CA PHE A 196 2.79 9.43 10.15
C PHE A 196 4.11 8.96 9.50
N MET A 197 4.04 8.34 8.32
CA MET A 197 5.21 7.98 7.52
C MET A 197 5.60 9.07 6.52
N GLU A 198 4.87 10.18 6.44
CA GLU A 198 5.16 11.30 5.55
C GLU A 198 6.62 11.80 5.60
N PRO A 199 7.30 11.90 6.77
CA PRO A 199 8.71 12.30 6.78
C PRO A 199 9.62 11.36 5.98
N LYS A 200 9.37 10.04 6.06
CA LYS A 200 10.12 9.04 5.27
C LYS A 200 9.71 9.07 3.80
N MET A 201 8.43 9.31 3.52
CA MET A 201 7.96 9.49 2.15
C MET A 201 8.68 10.67 1.49
N LYS A 202 8.77 11.81 2.17
CA LYS A 202 9.50 12.99 1.67
C LYS A 202 11.01 12.77 1.54
N GLU A 203 11.61 11.92 2.38
CA GLU A 203 13.02 11.53 2.26
C GLU A 203 13.28 10.74 0.98
N TYR A 204 12.42 9.77 0.65
CA TYR A 204 12.64 8.88 -0.50
C TYR A 204 11.99 9.36 -1.80
N LEU A 205 10.90 10.13 -1.71
CA LEU A 205 10.06 10.63 -2.80
C LEU A 205 9.69 12.11 -2.51
N PRO A 206 10.62 13.05 -2.70
CA PRO A 206 10.44 14.46 -2.30
C PRO A 206 9.34 15.19 -3.07
N ASP A 207 9.07 14.76 -4.30
CA ASP A 207 8.02 15.24 -5.20
C ASP A 207 6.61 14.83 -4.73
N PHE A 208 6.47 13.84 -3.85
CA PHE A 208 5.16 13.38 -3.39
C PHE A 208 4.58 14.32 -2.35
N SER A 209 3.33 14.71 -2.53
CA SER A 209 2.52 15.46 -1.57
C SER A 209 1.47 14.53 -0.94
N MET A 210 1.05 14.83 0.29
CA MET A 210 0.02 14.07 1.00
C MET A 210 -1.34 14.77 0.84
N LEU A 211 -2.31 14.07 0.25
CA LEU A 211 -3.71 14.49 0.18
C LEU A 211 -4.40 14.29 1.53
N ASP A 212 -5.46 15.05 1.80
CA ASP A 212 -6.16 14.98 3.09
C ASP A 212 -7.27 13.91 3.13
N TYR A 213 -7.59 13.29 1.99
CA TYR A 213 -8.58 12.21 1.91
C TYR A 213 -8.22 11.04 2.83
N LYS A 214 -9.15 10.71 3.73
CA LYS A 214 -9.02 9.59 4.68
C LYS A 214 -9.43 8.29 3.98
N VAL A 215 -8.46 7.39 3.82
CA VAL A 215 -8.64 6.13 3.11
C VAL A 215 -9.18 5.07 4.07
N ASP A 216 -10.41 4.62 3.85
CA ASP A 216 -11.06 3.61 4.69
C ASP A 216 -10.97 2.19 4.11
N TYR A 217 -10.94 1.20 5.01
CA TYR A 217 -10.83 -0.23 4.68
C TYR A 217 -11.90 -1.08 5.37
N ASN A 218 -12.48 -2.05 4.65
CA ASN A 218 -13.58 -2.90 5.11
C ASN A 218 -13.20 -3.91 6.21
N ASN A 219 -11.91 -4.28 6.34
CA ASN A 219 -11.47 -5.42 7.15
C ASN A 219 -10.47 -5.07 8.27
N HIS A 220 -10.20 -3.79 8.54
CA HIS A 220 -9.21 -3.44 9.57
C HIS A 220 -9.80 -2.75 10.81
N LEU A 221 -9.60 -3.35 11.98
CA LEU A 221 -10.10 -2.82 13.27
C LEU A 221 -9.54 -1.42 13.61
N LEU A 222 -8.39 -1.02 13.08
CA LEU A 222 -7.84 0.33 13.28
C LEU A 222 -8.19 1.33 12.16
N TYR A 223 -8.71 0.88 11.00
CA TYR A 223 -8.94 1.69 9.78
C TYR A 223 -10.40 1.65 9.26
N LYS A 224 -11.36 1.32 10.14
CA LYS A 224 -12.80 1.45 9.85
C LYS A 224 -13.32 2.79 10.35
N GLU A 225 -14.13 3.45 9.51
CA GLU A 225 -15.03 4.52 9.94
C GLU A 225 -16.03 4.02 11.00
N GLY A 226 -16.46 4.93 11.88
CA GLY A 226 -17.50 4.67 12.90
C GLY A 226 -17.01 4.23 14.29
N LYS A 227 -15.72 3.91 14.49
CA LYS A 227 -15.17 3.60 15.84
C LYS A 227 -14.13 4.59 16.36
N LYS A 228 -13.75 5.62 15.59
CA LYS A 228 -12.75 6.62 16.00
C LYS A 228 -13.16 8.01 15.55
N GLU A 229 -13.20 8.95 16.49
CA GLU A 229 -13.37 10.40 16.24
C GLU A 229 -12.37 10.96 15.22
N ARG A 230 -11.24 10.26 15.01
CA ARG A 230 -10.07 10.72 14.24
C ARG A 230 -9.99 10.20 12.80
N GLY A 231 -10.91 9.31 12.40
CA GLY A 231 -10.90 8.64 11.10
C GLY A 231 -9.72 7.66 10.89
N SER A 232 -9.59 7.14 9.66
CA SER A 232 -8.46 6.30 9.26
C SER A 232 -7.14 7.09 9.26
N PRO A 233 -5.99 6.52 9.68
CA PRO A 233 -4.66 7.10 9.55
C PRO A 233 -4.04 6.95 8.16
N VAL A 234 -4.70 6.26 7.22
CA VAL A 234 -4.19 6.11 5.85
C VAL A 234 -4.58 7.31 5.00
N ARG A 235 -3.63 7.82 4.22
CA ARG A 235 -3.78 8.94 3.27
C ARG A 235 -3.22 8.52 1.92
N ILE A 236 -3.35 9.40 0.94
CA ILE A 236 -2.81 9.22 -0.41
C ILE A 236 -1.59 10.14 -0.54
N PHE A 237 -0.46 9.56 -0.91
CA PHE A 237 0.75 10.26 -1.31
C PHE A 237 0.83 10.25 -2.83
N THR A 238 1.09 11.39 -3.45
CA THR A 238 1.08 11.50 -4.93
C THR A 238 1.98 12.61 -5.44
N ASN A 239 2.58 12.39 -6.61
CA ASN A 239 3.22 13.43 -7.43
C ASN A 239 2.23 14.17 -8.35
N VAL A 240 0.94 13.81 -8.33
CA VAL A 240 -0.13 14.61 -8.97
C VAL A 240 -0.35 15.89 -8.18
N GLU A 241 -0.60 16.99 -8.88
CA GLU A 241 -0.91 18.27 -8.27
C GLU A 241 -2.16 18.15 -7.36
N PRO A 242 -2.07 18.50 -6.06
CA PRO A 242 -3.18 18.32 -5.11
C PRO A 242 -4.48 19.05 -5.49
N SER A 243 -4.37 20.15 -6.25
CA SER A 243 -5.50 20.94 -6.73
C SER A 243 -6.38 20.16 -7.71
N LYS A 244 -5.79 19.20 -8.45
CA LYS A 244 -6.44 18.40 -9.49
C LYS A 244 -7.14 17.16 -8.95
N VAL A 245 -6.87 16.76 -7.71
CA VAL A 245 -7.53 15.60 -7.08
C VAL A 245 -8.74 16.09 -6.29
N ILE A 246 -9.90 16.14 -6.95
CA ILE A 246 -11.13 16.67 -6.39
C ILE A 246 -11.65 15.75 -5.28
N HIS A 247 -11.79 16.28 -4.05
CA HIS A 247 -12.33 15.52 -2.92
C HIS A 247 -13.86 15.69 -2.82
N PRO A 248 -14.59 14.67 -2.34
CA PRO A 248 -16.04 14.67 -2.35
C PRO A 248 -16.60 15.68 -1.34
N ASN A 249 -17.24 16.75 -1.83
CA ASN A 249 -17.84 17.77 -0.98
C ASN A 249 -18.97 17.20 -0.09
N ALA A 250 -19.71 16.20 -0.58
CA ALA A 250 -20.75 15.50 0.18
C ALA A 250 -20.22 14.84 1.48
N GLU A 251 -18.92 14.56 1.55
CA GLU A 251 -18.27 14.00 2.75
C GLU A 251 -17.70 15.09 3.69
N GLY A 252 -17.90 16.37 3.35
CA GLY A 252 -17.43 17.52 4.12
C GLY A 252 -16.01 17.98 3.79
N TYR A 253 -15.42 17.54 2.66
CA TYR A 253 -14.17 18.13 2.18
C TYR A 253 -14.44 19.47 1.51
N TRP A 254 -13.49 20.40 1.66
CA TRP A 254 -13.56 21.76 1.12
C TRP A 254 -12.24 22.13 0.43
N TYR A 255 -12.28 23.04 -0.54
CA TYR A 255 -11.10 23.50 -1.25
C TYR A 255 -10.47 24.71 -0.55
N CYS A 256 -9.18 24.62 -0.24
CA CYS A 256 -8.42 25.73 0.32
C CYS A 256 -7.72 26.51 -0.79
N ASP A 257 -8.17 27.74 -1.06
CA ASP A 257 -7.62 28.59 -2.11
C ASP A 257 -6.17 29.02 -1.89
N VAL A 258 -5.74 29.13 -0.63
CA VAL A 258 -4.37 29.51 -0.28
C VAL A 258 -3.41 28.34 -0.50
N CYS A 259 -3.77 27.15 0.00
CA CYS A 259 -2.94 25.94 -0.14
C CYS A 259 -3.12 25.21 -1.47
N LYS A 260 -4.08 25.63 -2.31
CA LYS A 260 -4.46 25.00 -3.58
C LYS A 260 -4.68 23.48 -3.46
N ARG A 261 -5.43 23.07 -2.44
CA ARG A 261 -5.71 21.65 -2.16
C ARG A 261 -7.03 21.47 -1.44
N TYR A 262 -7.62 20.30 -1.55
CA TYR A 262 -8.77 19.90 -0.76
C TYR A 262 -8.34 19.50 0.66
N SER A 263 -9.13 19.90 1.66
CA SER A 263 -8.90 19.67 3.09
C SER A 263 -10.17 19.10 3.73
N ALA A 264 -10.00 18.27 4.75
CA ALA A 264 -11.11 17.77 5.55
C ALA A 264 -11.76 18.91 6.37
N LYS A 265 -13.04 18.76 6.73
CA LYS A 265 -13.80 19.75 7.50
C LYS A 265 -13.08 20.26 8.77
N GLU A 266 -12.39 19.37 9.48
CA GLU A 266 -11.68 19.73 10.72
C GLU A 266 -10.28 20.30 10.50
N ASN A 267 -9.74 20.19 9.29
CA ASN A 267 -8.42 20.69 8.92
C ASN A 267 -8.50 22.15 8.48
N LEU A 268 -8.64 23.04 9.46
CA LEU A 268 -8.75 24.47 9.22
C LEU A 268 -7.41 25.06 8.78
N HIS A 269 -7.45 25.98 7.80
CA HIS A 269 -6.27 26.74 7.39
C HIS A 269 -5.77 27.61 8.56
N CYS A 270 -4.47 27.66 8.76
CA CYS A 270 -3.85 28.59 9.70
C CYS A 270 -3.25 29.76 8.93
N ASP A 271 -3.88 30.93 9.02
CA ASP A 271 -3.45 32.14 8.31
C ASP A 271 -2.03 32.60 8.68
N ILE A 272 -1.58 32.27 9.90
CA ILE A 272 -0.23 32.62 10.39
C ILE A 272 0.83 31.73 9.73
N CYS A 273 0.55 30.43 9.61
CA CYS A 273 1.50 29.48 9.02
C CYS A 273 1.32 29.33 7.49
N GLY A 274 0.22 29.81 6.91
CA GLY A 274 -0.11 29.64 5.50
C GLY A 274 -0.39 28.19 5.10
N VAL A 275 -0.83 27.33 6.03
CA VAL A 275 -1.02 25.89 5.79
C VAL A 275 -2.29 25.36 6.43
N CYS A 276 -2.90 24.32 5.85
CA CYS A 276 -3.88 23.46 6.53
C CYS A 276 -3.10 22.36 7.29
N PRO A 277 -2.91 22.45 8.62
CA PRO A 277 -1.85 21.72 9.32
C PRO A 277 -2.29 20.36 9.88
N SER A 278 -3.59 20.08 9.96
CA SER A 278 -4.08 18.83 10.53
C SER A 278 -3.70 17.64 9.65
N LYS A 279 -3.31 16.56 10.32
CA LYS A 279 -2.98 15.27 9.68
C LYS A 279 -3.74 14.10 10.31
N ASP A 280 -4.22 14.26 11.54
CA ASP A 280 -4.78 13.16 12.35
C ASP A 280 -6.27 13.33 12.69
N GLY A 281 -6.98 14.17 11.92
CA GLY A 281 -8.42 14.36 12.05
C GLY A 281 -8.83 15.19 13.27
N ARG A 282 -7.92 16.02 13.79
CA ARG A 282 -8.21 16.99 14.85
C ARG A 282 -7.88 18.39 14.39
N THR A 283 -8.62 19.40 14.83
CA THR A 283 -8.25 20.78 14.55
C THR A 283 -7.00 21.15 15.34
N TYR A 284 -5.92 21.45 14.61
CA TYR A 284 -4.66 21.89 15.21
C TYR A 284 -4.78 23.37 15.59
N ARG A 285 -3.95 23.79 16.54
CA ARG A 285 -3.86 25.19 16.98
C ARG A 285 -2.48 25.74 16.70
N HIS A 286 -2.41 27.02 16.33
CA HIS A 286 -1.12 27.71 16.25
C HIS A 286 -0.55 27.93 17.65
N CYS A 287 0.73 27.63 17.85
CA CYS A 287 1.47 28.06 19.03
C CYS A 287 2.41 29.19 18.62
N TYR A 288 2.16 30.39 19.15
CA TYR A 288 2.93 31.59 18.84
C TYR A 288 4.38 31.49 19.33
N ASP A 289 4.61 30.93 20.51
CA ASP A 289 5.98 30.75 21.04
C ASP A 289 6.82 29.73 20.24
N CYS A 290 6.18 28.78 19.55
CA CYS A 290 6.87 27.82 18.69
C CYS A 290 6.75 28.15 17.19
N GLU A 291 6.03 29.21 16.85
CA GLU A 291 5.73 29.66 15.47
C GLU A 291 5.26 28.52 14.55
N ARG A 292 4.47 27.59 15.10
CA ARG A 292 3.99 26.43 14.34
C ARG A 292 2.66 25.90 14.85
N CYS A 293 1.94 25.26 13.95
CA CYS A 293 0.74 24.53 14.30
C CYS A 293 1.05 23.23 15.05
N VAL A 294 0.34 23.00 16.14
CA VAL A 294 0.49 21.84 17.01
C VAL A 294 -0.85 21.17 17.26
N LYS A 295 -0.80 19.89 17.63
CA LYS A 295 -1.98 19.11 18.02
C LYS A 295 -2.68 19.80 19.20
N PRO A 296 -4.02 19.75 19.27
CA PRO A 296 -4.78 20.50 20.29
C PRO A 296 -4.45 20.06 21.73
N ASN A 297 -4.04 18.81 21.92
CA ASN A 297 -3.67 18.25 23.22
C ASN A 297 -2.21 18.53 23.63
N LYS A 298 -1.46 19.33 22.87
CA LYS A 298 -0.12 19.77 23.27
C LYS A 298 -0.18 21.18 23.82
N VAL A 299 0.58 21.47 24.87
CA VAL A 299 0.74 22.79 25.49
C VAL A 299 2.19 23.26 25.37
N HIS A 300 2.41 24.56 25.22
CA HIS A 300 3.75 25.13 25.21
C HIS A 300 4.33 25.12 26.62
N CYS A 301 5.48 24.49 26.80
CA CYS A 301 6.22 24.53 28.04
C CYS A 301 7.32 25.59 27.96
N LYS A 302 7.20 26.65 28.74
CA LYS A 302 8.19 27.75 28.79
C LYS A 302 9.57 27.25 29.21
N THR A 303 9.64 26.33 30.18
CA THR A 303 10.90 25.76 30.65
C THR A 303 11.61 24.94 29.58
N CYS A 304 10.87 24.21 28.74
CA CYS A 304 11.45 23.38 27.70
C CYS A 304 11.52 24.06 26.33
N GLY A 305 10.95 25.26 26.17
CA GLY A 305 10.87 25.98 24.89
C GLY A 305 10.16 25.20 23.79
N ARG A 306 9.25 24.27 24.12
CA ARG A 306 8.60 23.39 23.13
C ARG A 306 7.19 22.98 23.52
N CYS A 307 6.36 22.72 22.51
CA CYS A 307 5.05 22.12 22.69
C CYS A 307 5.11 20.62 22.95
N ASP A 308 4.60 20.18 24.10
CA ASP A 308 4.52 18.77 24.50
C ASP A 308 3.19 18.46 25.20
N PHE A 309 2.97 17.22 25.62
CA PHE A 309 1.79 16.87 26.41
C PHE A 309 1.79 17.57 27.78
N PRO A 310 0.63 17.85 28.38
CA PRO A 310 0.55 18.55 29.67
C PRO A 310 1.32 17.86 30.80
N ASP A 311 1.43 16.54 30.77
CA ASP A 311 2.08 15.67 31.76
C ASP A 311 3.57 15.36 31.46
N HIS A 312 4.17 16.05 30.49
CA HIS A 312 5.59 15.87 30.18
C HIS A 312 6.50 16.29 31.35
N LYS A 313 7.64 15.62 31.49
CA LYS A 313 8.67 15.96 32.48
C LYS A 313 9.70 16.89 31.86
N CYS A 314 9.86 18.08 32.45
CA CYS A 314 10.89 19.03 32.03
C CYS A 314 12.30 18.48 32.28
N GLY A 315 13.26 18.84 31.42
CA GLY A 315 14.65 18.36 31.50
C GLY A 315 14.87 16.93 31.01
N VAL A 316 13.80 16.18 30.72
CA VAL A 316 13.88 14.86 30.08
C VAL A 316 13.62 15.05 28.59
N THR A 317 14.68 15.18 27.79
CA THR A 317 14.54 15.15 26.34
C THR A 317 14.13 13.73 25.90
N PRO A 318 13.05 13.56 25.11
CA PRO A 318 12.74 12.27 24.49
C PRO A 318 13.72 11.92 23.36
N THR A 319 14.58 12.86 22.97
CA THR A 319 15.73 12.61 22.12
C THR A 319 16.84 12.00 22.94
N GLY A 320 17.19 10.75 22.61
CA GLY A 320 18.28 9.99 23.19
C GLY A 320 17.99 8.50 23.19
N CYS A 321 19.02 7.67 23.28
CA CYS A 321 18.84 6.23 23.37
C CYS A 321 18.09 5.89 24.67
N HIS A 322 16.89 5.32 24.56
CA HIS A 322 16.11 4.86 25.73
C HIS A 322 16.79 3.76 26.58
N ILE A 323 17.95 3.25 26.16
CA ILE A 323 18.75 2.27 26.91
C ILE A 323 19.83 2.97 27.74
N CYS A 324 20.52 3.98 27.20
CA CYS A 324 21.65 4.62 27.88
C CYS A 324 21.50 6.14 28.13
N GLY A 325 20.43 6.77 27.65
CA GLY A 325 20.17 8.20 27.79
C GLY A 325 20.98 9.11 26.85
N ASN A 326 21.93 8.59 26.08
CA ASN A 326 22.80 9.41 25.21
C ASN A 326 22.02 10.02 24.04
N LEU A 327 22.22 11.32 23.80
CA LEU A 327 21.50 12.14 22.82
C LEU A 327 21.95 11.93 21.35
N GLU A 328 23.15 11.39 21.11
CA GLU A 328 23.75 11.27 19.77
C GLU A 328 23.20 10.11 18.94
N HIS A 329 22.51 9.15 19.55
CA HIS A 329 22.00 7.98 18.84
C HIS A 329 20.63 7.52 19.34
N LYS A 330 19.87 6.86 18.47
CA LYS A 330 18.57 6.25 18.81
C LYS A 330 18.77 4.87 19.41
N ARG A 331 17.76 4.33 20.12
CA ARG A 331 17.79 2.99 20.77
C ARG A 331 18.39 1.86 19.91
N ARG A 332 18.15 1.87 18.60
CA ARG A 332 18.61 0.82 17.69
C ARG A 332 20.14 0.78 17.51
N ASP A 333 20.79 1.93 17.68
CA ASP A 333 22.22 2.17 17.42
C ASP A 333 23.01 2.25 18.73
N CYS A 334 22.44 1.73 19.83
CA CYS A 334 22.92 1.95 21.17
C CYS A 334 24.01 0.94 21.58
N PRO A 335 25.23 1.38 21.95
CA PRO A 335 26.35 0.48 22.25
C PRO A 335 26.13 -0.33 23.53
N GLN A 336 25.27 0.16 24.44
CA GLN A 336 24.87 -0.54 25.67
C GLN A 336 23.69 -1.50 25.48
N LYS A 337 23.23 -1.71 24.25
CA LYS A 337 22.14 -2.65 23.96
C LYS A 337 22.60 -4.09 24.22
N ASP A 338 22.14 -4.68 25.33
CA ASP A 338 22.48 -6.07 25.66
C ASP A 338 21.82 -7.05 24.68
N ARG A 339 22.62 -7.55 23.73
CA ARG A 339 22.19 -8.51 22.70
C ARG A 339 21.72 -9.84 23.28
N LYS A 340 21.99 -10.16 24.55
CA LYS A 340 21.57 -11.41 25.20
C LYS A 340 20.13 -11.35 25.73
N GLN A 341 19.68 -10.21 26.27
CA GLN A 341 18.29 -10.05 26.75
C GLN A 341 17.28 -10.04 25.59
N ASP A 342 17.61 -9.43 24.44
CA ASP A 342 16.76 -9.47 23.26
C ASP A 342 16.62 -10.90 22.70
N ARG A 343 17.66 -11.74 22.75
CA ARG A 343 17.55 -13.18 22.38
C ARG A 343 16.65 -13.98 23.33
N LEU A 344 16.58 -13.60 24.61
CA LEU A 344 15.69 -14.25 25.59
C LEU A 344 14.24 -13.76 25.49
N ALA A 345 14.03 -12.47 25.17
CA ALA A 345 12.72 -11.92 24.86
C ALA A 345 12.15 -12.49 23.55
N MET A 346 12.99 -12.68 22.53
CA MET A 346 12.60 -13.35 21.27
C MET A 346 12.29 -14.84 21.50
N LYS A 347 13.03 -15.50 22.41
CA LYS A 347 12.74 -16.89 22.83
C LYS A 347 11.42 -17.07 23.58
N ARG A 348 10.89 -16.03 24.24
CA ARG A 348 9.55 -16.08 24.87
C ARG A 348 8.40 -15.88 23.88
N ILE A 349 8.69 -15.36 22.69
CA ILE A 349 7.75 -15.25 21.56
C ILE A 349 7.86 -16.51 20.65
N ASP A 350 9.02 -17.18 20.64
CA ASP A 350 9.34 -18.42 19.89
C ASP A 350 8.61 -19.71 20.36
N GLY A 351 7.46 -19.60 21.02
CA GLY A 351 6.57 -20.74 21.26
C GLY A 351 5.67 -21.08 20.07
N ALA A 352 5.38 -20.10 19.20
CA ALA A 352 4.38 -20.26 18.14
C ALA A 352 4.93 -20.37 16.71
N ASP A 353 6.14 -19.86 16.41
CA ASP A 353 6.57 -19.64 15.02
C ASP A 353 7.90 -20.32 14.61
N ARG A 354 8.22 -21.48 15.19
CA ARG A 354 9.48 -22.19 14.91
C ARG A 354 9.48 -23.01 13.61
N TRP A 355 8.44 -22.97 12.78
CA TRP A 355 8.44 -23.72 11.50
C TRP A 355 8.80 -22.88 10.26
N MET A 356 8.69 -21.55 10.30
CA MET A 356 8.84 -20.72 9.08
C MET A 356 10.28 -20.26 8.78
N CYS A 357 11.18 -20.19 9.77
CA CYS A 357 12.50 -19.58 9.57
C CYS A 357 13.61 -20.55 9.08
N ARG A 358 13.37 -21.88 9.05
CA ARG A 358 14.41 -22.86 8.69
C ARG A 358 14.56 -23.17 7.20
N ARG A 359 13.70 -22.65 6.31
CA ARG A 359 13.76 -22.97 4.86
C ARG A 359 14.31 -21.85 3.96
N TRP A 360 14.41 -20.62 4.46
CA TRP A 360 14.89 -19.47 3.67
C TRP A 360 16.34 -19.04 3.96
N GLY A 361 17.02 -19.68 4.90
CA GLY A 361 18.39 -19.34 5.31
C GLY A 361 19.52 -20.16 4.67
N LYS A 362 19.24 -21.03 3.69
CA LYS A 362 20.27 -21.93 3.10
C LYS A 362 20.70 -21.60 1.67
N VAL A 363 20.34 -20.43 1.11
CA VAL A 363 20.65 -20.12 -0.30
C VAL A 363 21.64 -18.96 -0.49
N ILE A 364 22.13 -18.27 0.55
CA ILE A 364 22.93 -17.03 0.35
C ILE A 364 24.38 -17.11 0.90
N THR A 365 24.90 -18.28 1.22
CA THR A 365 26.35 -18.42 1.50
C THR A 365 26.94 -19.69 0.90
N GLY A 366 27.08 -19.72 -0.43
CA GLY A 366 27.95 -20.67 -1.12
C GLY A 366 29.28 -19.99 -1.44
N LYS A 367 30.28 -20.15 -0.56
CA LYS A 367 31.68 -19.95 -0.94
C LYS A 367 32.04 -21.01 -1.99
N ALA A 368 32.69 -20.59 -3.06
CA ALA A 368 33.30 -21.49 -4.05
C ALA A 368 34.24 -22.50 -3.36
N PRO A 369 34.09 -23.81 -3.58
CA PRO A 369 35.16 -24.77 -3.33
C PRO A 369 36.13 -24.76 -4.51
N GLY A 370 37.41 -24.94 -4.20
CA GLY A 370 38.53 -24.65 -5.08
C GLY A 370 38.70 -25.61 -6.26
N LEU A 371 39.50 -25.11 -7.20
CA LEU A 371 40.23 -25.88 -8.19
C LEU A 371 40.94 -27.06 -7.52
N LEU A 372 40.64 -28.27 -8.00
CA LEU A 372 41.61 -29.35 -8.07
C LEU A 372 41.58 -29.86 -9.52
N MET A 373 42.74 -29.71 -10.16
CA MET A 373 43.08 -30.33 -11.43
C MET A 373 43.02 -31.86 -11.28
N ILE A 374 42.42 -32.55 -12.24
CA ILE A 374 42.89 -33.86 -12.71
C ILE A 374 42.71 -33.89 -14.23
N GLU A 375 43.81 -34.27 -14.87
CA GLU A 375 44.12 -34.37 -16.30
C GLU A 375 43.31 -35.45 -17.03
N GLU A 376 43.25 -35.26 -18.36
CA GLU A 376 43.35 -36.27 -19.43
C GLU A 376 42.58 -37.61 -19.29
N ILE A 377 41.60 -37.84 -20.18
CA ILE A 377 41.73 -38.57 -21.47
C ILE A 377 40.40 -38.43 -22.22
#